data_AF-A0AAW8TU81-F1
#
_entry.id   AF-A0AAW8TU81-F1
#
_cell.length_a   1.000
_cell.length_b   1.000
_cell.length_c   1.000
_cell.angle_alpha   90.00
_cell.angle_beta   90.00
_cell.angle_gamma   90.00
#
_symmetry.space_group_name_H-M   'P 1'
#
loop_
_entity.id
_entity.type
_entity.pdbx_description
1 polymer ?
#
loop_
_entity_poly.entity_id
_entity_poly.type
_entity_poly.pdbx_seq_one_letter_code
_entity_poly.pdbx_strand_id
1 'polypeptide(L)' 'MEKEHFDGEFTALGLLIGICIGLVKDNLVFGFVIGIVIGIALDWLGNLFILWRNQK' A
#
# COMPACT_ATOMS: atom_id res chain seq x y z
N MET A 1 4.18 -24.69 -3.88
CA MET A 1 4.81 -23.37 -3.96
C MET A 1 3.99 -22.46 -3.07
N GLU A 2 4.55 -22.04 -1.92
CA GLU A 2 3.89 -21.04 -1.06
C GLU A 2 3.58 -19.82 -1.93
N LYS A 3 2.33 -19.36 -1.88
CA LYS A 3 1.95 -18.15 -2.60
C LYS A 3 2.53 -16.98 -1.82
N GLU A 4 3.57 -16.36 -2.37
CA GLU A 4 4.07 -15.05 -1.92
C GLU A 4 2.96 -14.01 -2.18
N HIS A 5 1.93 -13.99 -1.32
CA HIS A 5 0.94 -12.93 -1.26
C HIS A 5 1.43 -11.91 -0.25
N PHE A 6 1.62 -10.66 -0.70
CA PHE A 6 1.80 -9.54 0.21
C PHE A 6 0.44 -9.22 0.85
N ASP A 7 0.31 -9.53 2.15
CA ASP A 7 -0.89 -9.23 2.95
C ASP A 7 -0.49 -8.28 4.08
N GLY A 8 -0.61 -6.98 3.83
CA GLY A 8 -0.36 -5.94 4.83
C GLY A 8 1.09 -5.47 4.94
N GLU A 9 2.04 -6.01 4.15
CA GLU A 9 3.44 -5.59 4.19
C GLU A 9 3.62 -4.11 3.82
N PHE A 10 2.82 -3.61 2.88
CA PHE A 10 2.89 -2.21 2.45
C PHE A 10 1.95 -1.29 3.25
N THR A 11 1.22 -1.80 4.24
CA THR A 11 0.30 -0.97 5.06
C THR A 11 1.05 0.10 5.85
N ALA A 12 2.21 -0.24 6.42
CA ALA A 12 3.04 0.72 7.15
C ALA A 12 3.57 1.84 6.23
N LEU A 13 3.99 1.48 5.00
CA LEU A 13 4.44 2.44 3.99
C LEU A 13 3.29 3.32 3.49
N GLY A 14 2.13 2.73 3.24
CA GLY A 14 0.91 3.45 2.88
C GLY A 14 0.53 4.46 3.95
N LEU A 15 0.52 4.08 5.22
CA LEU A 15 0.26 4.97 6.35
C LEU A 15 1.28 6.11 6.45
N LEU A 16 2.57 5.82 6.27
CA LEU A 16 3.63 6.84 6.30
C LEU A 16 3.42 7.90 5.20
N ILE A 17 3.13 7.45 3.98
CA ILE A 17 2.81 8.33 2.84
C ILE A 17 1.53 9.12 3.13
N GLY A 18 0.50 8.46 3.65
CA GLY A 18 -0.77 9.08 4.03
C GLY A 18 -0.60 10.17 5.08
N ILE A 19 0.21 9.95 6.11
CA ILE A 19 0.53 10.94 7.14
C ILE A 19 1.23 12.15 6.51
N CYS A 20 2.21 11.95 5.63
CA CYS A 20 2.86 13.06 4.92
C CYS A 20 1.85 13.87 4.08
N ILE A 21 0.94 13.21 3.37
CA ILE A 21 -0.12 13.88 2.59
C ILE A 21 -1.08 14.63 3.51
N GLY A 22 -1.46 14.04 4.64
CA GLY A 22 -2.34 14.64 5.63
C GLY A 22 -1.75 15.90 6.26
N LEU A 23 -0.45 15.87 6.58
CA LEU A 23 0.29 17.03 7.08
C LEU A 23 0.35 18.16 6.04
N VAL A 24 0.60 17.86 4.77
CA VAL A 24 0.62 18.86 3.69
C VAL A 24 -0.75 19.52 3.46
N LYS A 25 -1.85 18.84 3.82
CA LYS A 25 -3.21 19.35 3.67
C LYS A 25 -3.87 19.82 4.98
N ASP A 26 -3.10 19.91 6.07
CA ASP A 26 -3.60 20.22 7.42
C ASP A 26 -4.82 19.37 7.83
N ASN A 27 -4.90 18.14 7.32
CA ASN A 27 -6.00 17.22 7.56
C ASN A 27 -5.46 15.80 7.74
N LEU A 28 -5.13 15.47 8.98
CA LEU A 28 -4.57 14.18 9.34
C LEU A 28 -5.55 13.02 9.08
N VAL A 29 -6.86 13.24 9.30
CA VAL A 29 -7.89 12.21 9.05
C VAL A 29 -7.94 11.84 7.57
N PHE A 30 -7.90 12.84 6.69
CA PHE A 30 -7.79 12.63 5.26
C PHE A 30 -6.51 11.87 4.89
N GLY A 31 -5.38 12.25 5.48
CA GLY A 31 -4.10 11.56 5.30
C GLY A 31 -4.16 10.09 5.69
N PHE A 32 -4.75 9.77 6.84
CA PHE A 32 -4.91 8.39 7.31
C PHE A 32 -5.75 7.55 6.34
N VAL A 33 -6.88 8.07 5.88
CA VAL A 33 -7.75 7.37 4.91
C VAL A 33 -7.01 7.09 3.62
N ILE A 34 -6.31 8.10 3.08
CA ILE A 34 -5.50 7.92 1.88
C ILE A 34 -4.36 6.92 2.11
N GLY A 35 -3.71 6.96 3.27
CA GLY A 35 -2.62 6.05 3.57
C GLY A 35 -3.04 4.59 3.59
N ILE A 36 -4.21 4.28 4.16
CA ILE A 36 -4.79 2.92 4.13
C ILE A 36 -5.06 2.50 2.69
N VAL A 37 -5.68 3.36 1.88
CA VAL A 37 -5.97 3.07 0.47
C VAL A 37 -4.70 2.80 -0.33
N ILE A 38 -3.65 3.60 -0.12
CA ILE A 38 -2.34 3.41 -0.76
C ILE A 38 -1.70 2.09 -0.33
N GLY A 39 -1.75 1.75 0.97
CA GLY A 39 -1.21 0.48 1.48
C GLY A 39 -1.84 -0.73 0.80
N ILE A 40 -3.17 -0.78 0.75
CA ILE A 40 -3.93 -1.86 0.09
C ILE A 40 -3.59 -1.92 -1.40
N ALA A 41 -3.50 -0.76 -2.07
CA ALA A 41 -3.17 -0.71 -3.49
C ALA A 41 -1.75 -1.24 -3.77
N LEU A 42 -0.79 -0.96 -2.90
CA LEU A 42 0.58 -1.46 -3.01
C LEU A 42 0.67 -2.97 -2.78
N ASP A 43 -0.04 -3.50 -1.78
CA ASP A 43 -0.15 -4.95 -1.54
C ASP A 43 -0.70 -5.67 -2.78
N TRP A 44 -1.77 -5.13 -3.38
CA TRP A 44 -2.34 -5.67 -4.62
C TRP A 44 -1.37 -5.57 -5.80
N LEU A 45 -0.66 -4.45 -5.94
CA LEU A 45 0.28 -4.23 -7.04
C LEU A 45 1.50 -5.14 -6.93
N GLY A 46 2.02 -5.37 -5.72
CA GLY A 46 3.09 -6.34 -5.47
C GLY A 46 2.67 -7.75 -5.84
N ASN A 47 1.46 -8.15 -5.45
CA ASN A 47 0.92 -9.47 -5.80
C ASN A 47 0.70 -9.62 -7.32
N LEU A 48 0.20 -8.58 -7.99
CA LEU A 48 0.05 -8.57 -9.45
C LEU A 48 1.41 -8.68 -10.16
N PHE A 49 2.43 -8.00 -9.64
CA PHE A 49 3.78 -8.06 -10.19
C PHE A 49 4.40 -9.46 -10.06
N ILE A 50 4.20 -10.14 -8.93
CA ILE A 50 4.63 -11.54 -8.75
C ILE A 50 3.93 -12.46 -9.77
N LEU A 51 2.62 -12.31 -9.94
CA LEU A 51 1.86 -13.09 -10.93
C LEU A 51 2.39 -12.85 -12.35
N TRP A 52 2.65 -11.59 -12.71
CA TRP A 52 3.21 -11.25 -14.01
C TRP A 52 4.62 -11.82 -14.21
N ARG A 53 5.48 -11.73 -13.19
CA ARG A 53 6.84 -12.29 -13.23
C ARG A 53 6.83 -13.81 -13.40
N ASN A 54 5.96 -14.52 -12.69
CA ASN A 54 5.88 -15.99 -12.71
C ASN A 54 5.23 -16.56 -13.97
N GLN A 55 4.63 -15.72 -14.82
CA GLN A 55 4.12 -16.10 -16.14
C GLN A 55 5.23 -16.12 -17.23
N LYS A 56 6.45 -15.71 -16.89
CA LYS A 56 7.61 -15.64 -17.78
C LYS A 56 8.62 -16.73 -17.46
#